data_AF-A0A5E4IEY3-F1
#
_entry.id   AF-A0A5E4IEY3-F1
#
_cell.length_a   1.000
_cell.length_b   1.000
_cell.length_c   1.000
_cell.angle_alpha   90.00
_cell.angle_beta   90.00
_cell.angle_gamma   90.00
#
_symmetry.space_group_name_H-M   'P 1'
#
loop_
_entity.id
_entity.type
_entity.pdbx_description
1 polymer ?
#
loop_
_entity_poly.entity_id
_entity_poly.type
_entity_poly.pdbx_seq_one_letter_code
_entity_poly.pdbx_strand_id
1 'polypeptide(L)'
;MHATPGAYVPDGHRSAIGRNMSETQWTKREKDIARKAFNAAYERECKAISQNVREMAVRINDPPDLWHILEYITKKREEIDEKYDYRYSVLPFVFARLIHEGLIAQEDLAGLSEEKLTEIRRIAELMIQSRVQES
;
A
#
# COMPACT_ATOMS: atom_id res chain seq x y z
N MET A 1 -22.73 8.07 22.86
CA MET A 1 -21.55 8.95 22.74
C MET A 1 -20.78 8.48 21.51
N HIS A 2 -20.80 9.26 20.43
CA HIS A 2 -20.21 8.89 19.15
C HIS A 2 -18.69 9.09 19.22
N ALA A 3 -17.92 8.02 19.06
CA ALA A 3 -16.47 8.13 18.84
C ALA A 3 -16.23 8.60 17.40
N THR A 4 -15.65 9.78 17.25
CA THR A 4 -15.11 10.30 15.99
C THR A 4 -13.97 9.40 15.50
N PRO A 5 -13.87 9.08 14.19
CA PRO A 5 -12.73 8.36 13.63
C PRO A 5 -11.44 9.14 13.82
N GLY A 6 -10.52 8.59 14.61
CA GLY A 6 -9.20 9.15 14.88
C GLY A 6 -8.39 9.26 13.60
N ALA A 7 -7.86 10.46 13.36
CA ALA A 7 -6.89 10.73 12.31
C ALA A 7 -5.65 9.85 12.50
N TYR A 8 -5.35 9.04 11.49
CA TYR A 8 -4.15 8.21 11.41
C TYR A 8 -2.90 9.10 11.31
N VAL A 9 -1.98 8.93 12.27
CA VAL A 9 -0.64 9.53 12.28
C VAL A 9 0.36 8.36 12.35
N PRO A 10 1.02 7.96 11.26
CA PRO A 10 2.00 6.89 11.33
C PRO A 10 3.38 7.42 11.71
N ASP A 11 3.87 6.95 12.85
CA ASP A 11 5.27 7.03 13.24
C ASP A 11 6.13 6.16 12.32
N GLY A 12 6.92 6.82 11.47
CA GLY A 12 8.35 6.82 11.71
C GLY A 12 9.20 5.57 11.47
N HIS A 13 8.72 4.46 10.89
CA HIS A 13 9.63 3.34 10.60
C HIS A 13 10.56 3.67 9.41
N ARG A 14 11.87 3.65 9.69
CA ARG A 14 12.97 3.93 8.76
C ARG A 14 13.31 2.65 7.98
N SER A 15 13.05 2.64 6.68
CA SER A 15 13.61 1.64 5.76
C SER A 15 14.71 2.29 4.91
N ALA A 16 15.95 1.82 5.07
CA ALA A 16 17.18 2.43 4.56
C ALA A 16 17.59 1.95 3.16
N ILE A 17 16.63 1.77 2.23
CA ILE A 17 16.90 1.09 0.93
C ILE A 17 16.57 1.94 -0.31
N GLY A 18 16.21 3.21 -0.13
CA GLY A 18 15.91 4.14 -1.24
C GLY A 18 16.63 5.48 -1.08
N ARG A 19 16.93 6.12 -2.21
CA ARG A 19 17.33 7.54 -2.22
C ARG A 19 16.23 8.33 -1.49
N ASN A 20 16.56 8.95 -0.37
CA ASN A 20 15.58 9.66 0.46
C ASN A 20 15.10 10.90 -0.30
N MET A 21 13.90 10.83 -0.88
CA MET A 21 13.33 11.95 -1.63
C MET A 21 12.56 12.88 -0.68
N SER A 22 13.11 14.07 -0.44
CA SER A 22 12.46 15.04 0.43
C SER A 22 11.21 15.62 -0.24
N GLU A 23 10.30 16.15 0.57
CA GLU A 23 9.06 16.77 0.08
C GLU A 23 9.30 17.88 -0.96
N THR A 24 10.44 18.58 -0.90
CA THR A 24 10.80 19.66 -1.81
C THR A 24 11.20 19.18 -3.21
N GLN A 25 11.49 17.89 -3.39
CA GLN A 25 11.82 17.27 -4.67
C GLN A 25 10.58 16.80 -5.45
N TRP A 26 9.39 16.92 -4.86
CA TRP A 26 8.11 16.61 -5.48
C TRP A 26 7.43 17.88 -5.94
N THR A 27 7.28 18.04 -7.25
CA THR A 27 6.49 19.12 -7.82
C THR A 27 5.01 18.93 -7.47
N LYS A 28 4.22 20.01 -7.51
CA LYS A 28 2.78 19.93 -7.26
C LYS A 28 2.09 18.88 -8.13
N ARG A 29 2.41 18.85 -9.43
CA ARG A 29 1.87 17.88 -10.38
C ARG A 29 2.22 16.44 -9.99
N GLU A 30 3.46 16.19 -9.56
CA GLU A 30 3.88 14.86 -9.11
C GLU A 30 3.19 14.44 -7.81
N LYS A 31 2.99 15.38 -6.87
CA LYS A 31 2.22 15.12 -5.64
C LYS A 31 0.79 14.71 -5.95
N ASP A 32 0.15 15.36 -6.93
CA ASP A 32 -1.22 15.06 -7.35
C ASP A 32 -1.32 13.66 -8.00
N ILE A 33 -0.37 13.32 -8.89
CA ILE A 33 -0.27 11.99 -9.51
C ILE A 33 -0.06 10.92 -8.45
N ALA A 34 0.91 11.14 -7.55
CA ALA A 34 1.24 10.21 -6.48
C ALA A 34 0.04 9.98 -5.56
N ARG A 35 -0.69 11.04 -5.19
CA ARG A 35 -1.88 10.93 -4.35
C ARG A 35 -2.96 10.12 -5.03
N LYS A 36 -3.19 10.36 -6.32
CA LYS A 36 -4.19 9.65 -7.11
C LYS A 36 -3.87 8.15 -7.18
N ALA A 37 -2.64 7.80 -7.51
CA ALA A 37 -2.21 6.40 -7.59
C ALA A 37 -2.31 5.70 -6.23
N PHE A 38 -1.84 6.35 -5.17
CA PHE A 38 -1.90 5.82 -3.80
C PHE A 38 -3.35 5.56 -3.34
N ASN A 39 -4.23 6.54 -3.52
CA ASN A 39 -5.64 6.39 -3.13
C ASN A 39 -6.33 5.31 -3.97
N ALA A 40 -6.06 5.24 -5.27
CA ALA A 40 -6.63 4.21 -6.15
C ALA A 40 -6.19 2.80 -5.72
N ALA A 41 -4.93 2.63 -5.33
CA ALA A 41 -4.41 1.37 -4.80
C ALA A 41 -5.13 0.96 -3.52
N TYR A 42 -5.22 1.88 -2.56
CA TYR A 42 -5.90 1.68 -1.28
C TYR A 42 -7.36 1.30 -1.49
N GLU A 43 -8.08 2.02 -2.36
CA GLU A 43 -9.48 1.71 -2.68
C GLU A 43 -9.64 0.33 -3.33
N ARG A 44 -8.77 -0.05 -4.27
CA ARG A 44 -8.80 -1.39 -4.89
C ARG A 44 -8.60 -2.47 -3.84
N GLU A 45 -7.63 -2.30 -2.95
CA GLU A 45 -7.33 -3.27 -1.90
C GLU A 45 -8.47 -3.37 -0.86
N CYS A 46 -9.01 -2.25 -0.40
CA CYS A 46 -10.18 -2.22 0.47
C CYS A 46 -11.41 -2.90 -0.15
N LYS A 47 -11.61 -2.74 -1.46
CA LYS A 47 -12.68 -3.45 -2.20
C LYS A 47 -12.45 -4.95 -2.22
N ALA A 48 -11.22 -5.40 -2.47
CA ALA A 48 -10.87 -6.82 -2.43
C ALA A 48 -11.08 -7.43 -1.03
N ILE A 49 -10.63 -6.73 0.03
CA ILE A 49 -10.86 -7.15 1.41
C ILE A 49 -12.36 -7.23 1.71
N SER A 50 -13.12 -6.21 1.31
CA SER A 50 -14.58 -6.19 1.50
C SER A 50 -15.26 -7.36 0.80
N GLN A 51 -14.83 -7.72 -0.41
CA GLN A 51 -15.36 -8.85 -1.15
C GLN A 51 -15.05 -10.17 -0.43
N ASN A 52 -13.82 -10.37 0.03
CA ASN A 52 -13.45 -11.57 0.80
C ASN A 52 -14.27 -11.68 2.10
N VAL A 53 -14.46 -10.58 2.83
CA VAL A 53 -15.29 -10.57 4.05
C VAL A 53 -16.74 -10.95 3.73
N ARG A 54 -17.31 -10.47 2.63
CA ARG A 54 -18.67 -10.88 2.20
C ARG A 54 -18.73 -12.38 1.92
N GLU A 55 -17.73 -12.92 1.23
CA GLU A 55 -17.66 -14.36 0.93
C GLU A 55 -17.49 -15.22 2.19
N MET A 56 -16.71 -14.75 3.17
CA MET A 56 -16.61 -15.40 4.49
C MET A 56 -17.93 -15.33 5.24
N ALA A 57 -18.60 -14.16 5.21
CA ALA A 57 -19.85 -13.93 5.94
C ALA A 57 -21.00 -14.83 5.44
N VAL A 58 -21.08 -15.09 4.13
CA VAL A 58 -22.07 -16.03 3.56
C VAL A 58 -21.87 -17.47 4.05
N ARG A 59 -20.67 -17.81 4.55
CA ARG A 59 -20.30 -19.16 5.02
C ARG A 59 -20.36 -19.32 6.54
N ILE A 60 -20.81 -18.31 7.28
CA ILE A 60 -20.97 -18.41 8.74
C ILE A 60 -22.02 -19.47 9.05
N ASN A 61 -21.64 -20.52 9.77
CA ASN A 61 -22.54 -21.54 10.29
C ASN A 61 -22.51 -21.57 11.82
N ASP A 62 -21.34 -21.30 12.42
CA ASP A 62 -21.13 -21.40 13.86
C ASP A 62 -20.40 -20.17 14.43
N PRO A 63 -20.46 -19.94 15.77
CA PRO A 63 -19.74 -18.84 16.41
C PRO A 63 -18.23 -18.71 16.09
N PRO A 64 -17.45 -19.80 15.88
CA PRO A 64 -16.05 -19.70 15.47
C PRO A 64 -15.84 -18.97 14.13
N ASP A 65 -16.78 -19.07 13.19
CA ASP A 65 -16.67 -18.41 11.88
C ASP A 65 -16.65 -16.88 12.01
N LEU A 66 -17.37 -16.34 13.00
CA LEU A 66 -17.35 -14.91 13.32
C LEU A 66 -15.95 -14.47 13.77
N TRP A 67 -15.27 -15.28 14.58
CA TRP A 67 -13.92 -14.97 15.06
C TRP A 67 -12.88 -15.06 13.93
N HIS A 68 -13.02 -16.03 13.02
CA HIS A 68 -12.16 -16.10 11.82
C HIS A 68 -12.28 -14.84 10.95
N ILE A 69 -13.47 -14.26 10.81
CA ILE A 69 -13.65 -12.99 10.11
C ILE A 69 -12.93 -11.85 10.84
N LEU A 70 -13.04 -11.78 12.17
CA LEU A 70 -12.36 -10.76 12.97
C LEU A 70 -10.83 -10.87 12.85
N GLU A 71 -10.29 -12.08 12.94
CA GLU A 71 -8.86 -12.36 12.77
C GLU A 71 -8.38 -11.93 11.38
N TYR A 72 -9.13 -12.29 10.34
CA TYR A 72 -8.84 -11.88 8.97
C TYR A 72 -8.82 -10.35 8.82
N ILE A 73 -9.82 -9.64 9.34
CA ILE A 73 -9.89 -8.16 9.28
C ILE A 73 -8.74 -7.53 10.05
N THR A 74 -8.40 -8.08 11.22
CA THR A 74 -7.30 -7.58 12.07
C THR A 74 -5.97 -7.70 11.33
N LYS A 75 -5.69 -8.87 10.77
CA LYS A 75 -4.50 -9.09 9.94
C LYS A 75 -4.44 -8.15 8.74
N LYS A 76 -5.57 -7.97 8.03
CA LYS A 76 -5.62 -7.07 6.88
C LYS A 76 -5.42 -5.61 7.24
N ARG A 77 -5.86 -5.18 8.43
CA ARG A 77 -5.56 -3.85 8.94
C ARG A 77 -4.06 -3.68 9.17
N GLU A 78 -3.40 -4.63 9.82
CA GLU A 78 -1.95 -4.57 10.06
C GLU A 78 -1.17 -4.51 8.73
N GLU A 79 -1.53 -5.36 7.76
CA GLU A 79 -0.93 -5.35 6.41
C GLU A 79 -1.10 -3.99 5.70
N ILE A 80 -2.26 -3.35 5.85
CA ILE A 80 -2.52 -2.01 5.32
C ILE A 80 -1.70 -0.94 6.05
N ASP A 81 -1.68 -0.97 7.38
CA ASP A 81 -1.01 0.02 8.21
C ASP A 81 0.52 0.02 7.95
N GLU A 82 1.09 -1.15 7.64
CA GLU A 82 2.50 -1.29 7.23
C GLU A 82 2.77 -0.87 5.78
N LYS A 83 1.80 -1.05 4.88
CA LYS A 83 1.99 -0.83 3.44
C LYS A 83 1.81 0.63 3.04
N TYR A 84 0.81 1.30 3.60
CA TYR A 84 0.35 2.60 3.14
C TYR A 84 0.96 3.76 3.94
N ASP A 85 2.26 3.99 3.77
CA ASP A 85 2.95 5.15 4.32
C ASP A 85 3.07 6.27 3.27
N TYR A 86 2.36 7.39 3.48
CA TYR A 86 2.35 8.51 2.54
C TYR A 86 3.50 9.53 2.76
N ARG A 87 4.56 9.20 3.48
CA ARG A 87 5.72 10.11 3.55
C ARG A 87 6.48 10.10 2.23
N TYR A 88 6.72 11.27 1.65
CA TYR A 88 7.40 11.42 0.34
C TYR A 88 8.77 10.72 0.26
N SER A 89 9.45 10.58 1.41
CA SER A 89 10.73 9.89 1.55
C SER A 89 10.69 8.39 1.29
N VAL A 90 9.55 7.75 1.58
CA VAL A 90 9.35 6.30 1.43
C VAL A 90 8.43 5.95 0.27
N LEU A 91 7.79 6.95 -0.33
CA LEU A 91 6.80 6.78 -1.38
C LEU A 91 7.31 6.00 -2.61
N PRO A 92 8.59 6.11 -3.05
CA PRO A 92 9.12 5.24 -4.09
C PRO A 92 9.08 3.75 -3.73
N PHE A 93 9.36 3.41 -2.47
CA PHE A 93 9.29 2.02 -1.98
C PHE A 93 7.84 1.54 -1.91
N VAL A 94 6.93 2.39 -1.44
CA VAL A 94 5.49 2.06 -1.42
C VAL A 94 4.98 1.79 -2.83
N PHE A 95 5.27 2.67 -3.80
CA PHE A 95 4.84 2.44 -5.18
C PHE A 95 5.47 1.19 -5.81
N ALA A 96 6.73 0.89 -5.52
CA ALA A 96 7.36 -0.34 -5.98
C ALA A 96 6.64 -1.59 -5.43
N ARG A 97 6.29 -1.57 -4.14
CA ARG A 97 5.50 -2.64 -3.51
C ARG A 97 4.11 -2.76 -4.13
N LEU A 98 3.42 -1.64 -4.36
CA LEU A 98 2.08 -1.63 -4.97
C LEU A 98 2.09 -2.15 -6.43
N ILE A 99 3.14 -1.87 -7.21
CA ILE A 99 3.33 -2.43 -8.54
C ILE A 99 3.60 -3.93 -8.45
N HIS A 100 4.49 -4.35 -7.56
CA HIS A 100 4.84 -5.75 -7.35
C HIS A 100 3.62 -6.60 -6.94
N GLU A 101 2.72 -6.04 -6.13
CA GLU A 101 1.48 -6.68 -5.71
C GLU A 101 0.34 -6.54 -6.74
N GLY A 102 0.57 -5.87 -7.87
CA GLY A 102 -0.42 -5.67 -8.93
C GLY A 102 -1.57 -4.72 -8.55
N LEU A 103 -1.40 -3.92 -7.50
CA LEU A 103 -2.41 -2.97 -7.02
C LEU A 103 -2.46 -1.70 -7.87
N ILE A 104 -1.35 -1.34 -8.51
CA ILE A 104 -1.25 -0.26 -9.51
C ILE A 104 -0.39 -0.72 -10.67
N ALA A 105 -0.56 -0.06 -11.82
CA ALA A 105 0.30 -0.25 -12.99
C ALA A 105 1.33 0.89 -13.08
N GLN A 106 2.40 0.70 -13.87
CA GLN A 106 3.41 1.74 -14.05
C GLN A 106 2.83 3.00 -14.70
N GLU A 107 1.79 2.83 -15.53
CA GLU A 107 1.03 3.87 -16.20
C GLU A 107 0.24 4.74 -15.20
N ASP A 108 -0.14 4.20 -14.04
CA ASP A 108 -0.80 4.98 -12.98
C ASP A 108 0.13 6.07 -12.41
N LEU A 109 1.45 5.96 -12.65
CA LEU A 109 2.49 6.91 -12.26
C LEU A 109 2.99 7.80 -13.42
N ALA A 110 2.31 7.75 -14.57
CA ALA A 110 2.69 8.55 -15.73
C ALA A 110 2.71 10.06 -15.40
N GLY A 111 3.88 10.69 -15.59
CA GLY A 111 4.09 12.11 -15.29
C GLY A 111 4.93 12.39 -14.04
N LEU A 112 5.39 11.36 -13.32
CA LEU A 112 6.54 11.47 -12.43
C LEU A 112 7.84 11.66 -13.24
N SER A 113 8.86 12.28 -12.64
CA SER A 113 10.18 12.39 -13.28
C SER A 113 10.82 11.02 -13.52
N GLU A 114 11.62 10.90 -14.59
CA GLU A 114 12.31 9.64 -14.92
C GLU A 114 13.25 9.15 -13.81
N GLU A 115 13.81 10.04 -13.01
CA GLU A 115 14.58 9.68 -11.82
C GLU A 115 13.72 8.88 -10.82
N LYS A 116 12.50 9.36 -10.53
CA LYS A 116 11.56 8.71 -9.61
C LYS A 116 11.07 7.38 -10.17
N LEU A 117 10.68 7.36 -11.44
CA LEU A 117 10.22 6.14 -12.11
C LEU A 117 11.31 5.07 -12.16
N THR A 118 12.56 5.46 -12.42
CA THR A 118 13.69 4.53 -12.44
C THR A 118 13.97 3.96 -11.04
N GLU A 119 13.91 4.77 -9.99
CA GLU A 119 14.08 4.26 -8.62
C GLU A 119 12.96 3.30 -8.22
N ILE A 120 11.71 3.61 -8.57
CA ILE A 120 10.55 2.73 -8.32
C ILE A 120 10.72 1.39 -9.04
N ARG A 121 11.09 1.41 -10.34
CA ARG A 121 11.34 0.19 -11.12
C ARG A 121 12.46 -0.66 -10.52
N ARG A 122 13.58 -0.03 -10.16
CA ARG A 122 14.73 -0.70 -9.53
C ARG A 122 14.34 -1.40 -8.23
N ILE A 123 13.56 -0.73 -7.37
CA ILE A 123 13.09 -1.33 -6.11
C ILE A 123 12.14 -2.51 -6.39
N ALA A 124 11.22 -2.36 -7.35
CA ALA A 124 10.27 -3.42 -7.70
C ALA A 124 10.99 -4.67 -8.25
N GLU A 125 12.02 -4.49 -9.09
CA GLU A 125 12.86 -5.58 -9.60
C GLU A 125 13.59 -6.32 -8.49
N LEU A 126 14.13 -5.61 -7.49
CA LEU A 126 14.77 -6.22 -6.33
C LEU A 126 13.79 -7.08 -5.52
N MET A 127 12.55 -6.62 -5.34
CA MET A 127 11.51 -7.38 -4.66
C MET A 127 11.16 -8.69 -5.39
N ILE A 128 11.16 -8.67 -6.73
CA ILE A 128 10.95 -9.87 -7.56
C ILE A 128 12.11 -10.85 -7.35
N GLN A 129 13.36 -10.37 -7.35
CA GLN A 129 14.55 -11.21 -7.20
C GLN A 129 14.65 -11.87 -5.83
N SER A 130 14.22 -11.19 -4.75
CA SER A 130 14.20 -11.76 -3.41
C SER A 130 13.25 -12.96 -3.29
N ARG A 131 12.14 -13.00 -4.03
CA ARG A 131 11.19 -14.12 -4.02
C ARG A 131 11.73 -15.37 -4.72
N VAL A 132 12.61 -15.19 -5.72
CA VAL A 132 13.17 -16.30 -6.52
C VAL A 132 14.26 -17.07 -5.77
N GLN A 133 14.89 -16.49 -4.75
CA GLN A 133 15.92 -17.17 -3.95
C GLN A 133 15.36 -18.03 -2.79
N GLU A 134 14.07 -17.91 -2.49
CA GLU A 134 13.38 -18.67 -1.43
C GLU A 134 12.49 -19.81 -1.96
N SER A 135 12.45 -20.01 -3.28
CA SER A 135 11.71 -21.10 -3.97
C SER A 135 12.64 -22.22 -4.42
#